data_AF-A0A7S1CXF3-F1
#
_entry.id   AF-A0A7S1CXF3-F1
#
_cell.length_a   1.000
_cell.length_b   1.000
_cell.length_c   1.000
_cell.angle_alpha   90.00
_cell.angle_beta   90.00
_cell.angle_gamma   90.00
#
_symmetry.space_group_name_H-M   'P 1'
#
loop_
_entity.id
_entity.type
_entity.pdbx_description
1 polymer ?
#
loop_
_entity_poly.entity_id
_entity_poly.type
_entity_poly.pdbx_seq_one_letter_code
_entity_poly.pdbx_strand_id
1 'polypeptide(L)'
;ETPQDQPWWKRFSIHGSYDDRRGLASLVDGLLISGPIMHLGYDAFERVLPVSGTLAALVHVCADSIVLDSIFVATAFLVTGLLEGYSFRRHIVPQFRTDYTAALKASWVTSFTMMPLEFACFRFLPVALRTLAINCTDIVWDAIISFMAHRNRRKRAQV
;
A
#
# COMPACT_ATOMS: atom_id res chain seq x y z
N GLU A 1 -41.00 -7.73 0.98
CA GLU A 1 -40.47 -8.26 -0.30
C GLU A 1 -39.60 -9.45 0.01
N THR A 2 -39.92 -10.61 -0.57
CA THR A 2 -39.28 -11.90 -0.32
C THR A 2 -37.87 -11.95 -0.94
N PRO A 3 -36.89 -12.64 -0.34
CA PRO A 3 -35.50 -12.71 -0.84
C PRO A 3 -35.31 -13.37 -2.23
N GLN A 4 -36.38 -13.84 -2.87
CA GLN A 4 -36.34 -14.72 -4.05
C GLN A 4 -36.24 -13.95 -5.40
N ASP A 5 -36.55 -12.65 -5.44
CA ASP A 5 -36.71 -11.88 -6.69
C ASP A 5 -35.58 -10.88 -7.00
N GLN A 6 -34.42 -11.01 -6.34
CA GLN A 6 -33.25 -10.18 -6.63
C GLN A 6 -32.49 -10.69 -7.87
N PRO A 7 -32.30 -9.87 -8.91
CA PRO A 7 -31.58 -10.31 -10.10
C PRO A 7 -30.12 -10.67 -9.79
N TRP A 8 -29.61 -11.73 -10.45
CA TRP A 8 -28.31 -12.33 -10.15
C TRP A 8 -27.12 -11.35 -10.20
N TRP A 9 -27.19 -10.30 -11.03
CA TRP A 9 -26.16 -9.27 -11.12
C TRP A 9 -26.10 -8.37 -9.89
N LYS A 10 -27.18 -8.24 -9.11
CA LYS A 10 -27.15 -7.52 -7.82
C LYS A 10 -26.30 -8.26 -6.77
N ARG A 11 -26.12 -9.57 -6.88
CA ARG A 11 -25.18 -10.34 -6.04
C ARG A 11 -23.72 -9.99 -6.32
N PHE A 12 -23.40 -9.59 -7.54
CA PHE A 12 -22.08 -9.08 -7.94
C PHE A 12 -21.96 -7.57 -7.83
N SER A 13 -23.05 -6.90 -7.44
CA SER A 13 -23.04 -5.46 -7.39
C SER A 13 -22.38 -5.00 -6.10
N ILE A 14 -21.12 -4.62 -6.23
CA ILE A 14 -20.34 -3.92 -5.23
C ILE A 14 -20.87 -2.48 -5.14
N HIS A 15 -22.12 -2.30 -4.68
CA HIS A 15 -22.66 -0.98 -4.37
C HIS A 15 -22.04 -0.47 -3.06
N GLY A 16 -20.76 -0.12 -3.11
CA GLY A 16 -20.18 0.83 -2.17
C GLY A 16 -20.19 2.19 -2.84
N SER A 17 -20.88 3.17 -2.25
CA SER A 17 -20.64 4.56 -2.63
C SER A 17 -19.14 4.82 -2.44
N TYR A 18 -18.46 5.24 -3.51
CA TYR A 18 -17.03 5.52 -3.45
C TYR A 18 -16.79 6.61 -2.41
N ASP A 19 -15.88 6.34 -1.48
CA ASP A 19 -15.56 7.29 -0.43
C ASP A 19 -14.52 8.27 -0.96
N ASP A 20 -14.99 9.40 -1.49
CA ASP A 20 -14.15 10.46 -2.08
C ASP A 20 -13.06 10.92 -1.12
N ARG A 21 -13.37 10.95 0.17
CA ARG A 21 -12.45 11.40 1.22
C ARG A 21 -11.31 10.41 1.42
N ARG A 22 -11.63 9.12 1.41
CA ARG A 22 -10.61 8.05 1.44
C ARG A 22 -9.73 8.09 0.20
N GLY A 23 -10.36 8.25 -0.98
CA GLY A 23 -9.65 8.37 -2.25
C GLY A 23 -8.66 9.53 -2.27
N LEU A 24 -9.12 10.71 -1.87
CA LEU A 24 -8.30 11.91 -1.76
C LEU A 24 -7.19 11.74 -0.73
N ALA A 25 -7.48 11.11 0.41
CA ALA A 25 -6.48 10.88 1.45
C ALA A 25 -5.36 9.94 0.98
N SER A 26 -5.70 8.86 0.26
CA SER A 26 -4.71 7.98 -0.37
C SER A 26 -3.91 8.69 -1.46
N LEU A 27 -4.54 9.56 -2.26
CA LEU A 27 -3.85 10.35 -3.28
C LEU A 27 -2.85 11.34 -2.67
N VAL A 28 -3.24 12.01 -1.57
CA VAL A 28 -2.36 12.93 -0.84
C VAL A 28 -1.19 12.19 -0.20
N ASP A 29 -1.43 11.03 0.42
CA ASP A 29 -0.37 10.18 0.96
C ASP A 29 0.62 9.77 -0.15
N GLY A 30 0.13 9.24 -1.27
CA GLY A 30 0.97 8.85 -2.40
C GLY A 30 1.80 10.00 -2.97
N LEU A 31 1.17 11.13 -3.29
CA LEU A 31 1.83 12.24 -3.98
C LEU A 31 2.74 13.08 -3.09
N LEU A 32 2.30 13.40 -1.86
CA LEU A 32 2.98 14.39 -1.01
C LEU A 32 3.86 13.75 0.05
N ILE A 33 3.65 12.47 0.38
CA ILE A 33 4.38 11.78 1.45
C ILE A 33 5.23 10.67 0.86
N SER A 34 4.61 9.68 0.21
CA SER A 34 5.31 8.52 -0.32
C SER A 34 6.29 8.90 -1.44
N GLY A 35 5.90 9.76 -2.37
CA GLY A 35 6.78 10.24 -3.45
C GLY A 35 8.10 10.85 -2.97
N PRO A 36 8.08 11.88 -2.09
CA PRO A 36 9.31 12.44 -1.52
C PRO A 36 10.11 11.45 -0.67
N ILE A 37 9.44 10.59 0.12
CA ILE A 37 10.10 9.56 0.92
C ILE A 37 10.85 8.59 0.01
N MET A 38 10.26 8.16 -1.10
CA MET A 38 10.89 7.26 -2.06
C MET A 38 12.13 7.91 -2.68
N HIS A 39 12.03 9.17 -3.10
CA HIS A 39 13.16 9.88 -3.70
C HIS A 39 14.33 10.06 -2.73
N LEU A 40 14.05 10.42 -1.48
CA LEU A 40 15.09 10.57 -0.44
C LEU A 40 15.62 9.22 0.04
N GLY A 41 14.75 8.21 0.11
CA GLY A 41 15.10 6.85 0.50
C GLY A 41 16.11 6.24 -0.46
N TYR A 42 15.87 6.32 -1.76
CA TYR A 42 16.79 5.77 -2.76
C TYR A 42 18.14 6.48 -2.78
N ASP A 43 18.18 7.81 -2.64
CA ASP A 43 19.45 8.56 -2.52
C ASP A 43 20.21 8.17 -1.23
N ALA A 44 19.51 7.95 -0.11
CA ALA A 44 20.14 7.45 1.12
C ALA A 44 20.69 6.01 0.95
N PHE A 45 19.94 5.15 0.27
CA PHE A 45 20.34 3.77 -0.01
C PHE A 45 21.62 3.69 -0.86
N GLU A 46 21.70 4.46 -1.94
CA GLU A 46 22.91 4.53 -2.77
C GLU A 46 24.14 5.02 -2.00
N ARG A 47 23.97 5.94 -1.04
CA ARG A 47 25.06 6.47 -0.21
C ARG A 47 25.54 5.50 0.86
N VAL A 48 24.63 4.72 1.46
CA VAL A 48 24.95 3.79 2.55
C VAL A 48 25.51 2.47 2.02
N LEU A 49 25.04 2.01 0.85
CA LEU A 49 25.47 0.76 0.22
C LEU A 49 25.71 0.96 -1.28
N PRO A 50 26.88 1.51 -1.69
CA PRO A 50 27.23 1.56 -3.10
C PRO A 50 27.24 0.14 -3.69
N VAL A 51 26.39 -0.12 -4.68
CA VAL A 51 26.12 -1.47 -5.18
C VAL A 51 27.33 -1.97 -5.97
N SER A 52 28.15 -2.81 -5.36
CA SER A 52 29.22 -3.57 -6.02
C SER A 52 28.96 -5.07 -5.89
N GLY A 53 28.16 -5.61 -6.81
CA GLY A 53 27.92 -7.06 -6.97
C GLY A 53 26.51 -7.56 -6.61
N THR A 54 26.22 -8.81 -6.98
CA THR A 54 24.89 -9.44 -6.84
C THR A 54 24.40 -9.54 -5.40
N LEU A 55 25.31 -9.77 -4.44
CA LEU A 55 24.96 -9.88 -3.03
C LEU A 55 24.56 -8.52 -2.44
N ALA A 56 25.21 -7.43 -2.86
CA ALA A 56 24.84 -6.07 -2.48
C ALA A 56 23.47 -5.67 -3.05
N ALA A 57 23.17 -6.06 -4.29
CA ALA A 57 21.85 -5.83 -4.90
C ALA A 57 20.74 -6.58 -4.13
N LEU A 58 20.99 -7.81 -3.70
CA LEU A 58 20.00 -8.61 -2.96
C LEU A 58 19.75 -8.05 -1.55
N VAL A 59 20.81 -7.61 -0.86
CA VAL A 59 20.68 -6.88 0.41
C VAL A 59 19.89 -5.59 0.22
N HIS A 60 20.11 -4.86 -0.87
CA HIS A 60 19.36 -3.65 -1.17
C HIS A 60 17.87 -3.92 -1.34
N VAL A 61 17.51 -4.92 -2.14
CA VAL A 61 16.10 -5.29 -2.36
C VAL A 61 15.44 -5.70 -1.04
N CYS A 62 16.10 -6.52 -0.22
CA CYS A 62 15.53 -6.90 1.08
C CYS A 62 15.41 -5.70 2.03
N ALA A 63 16.40 -4.80 2.04
CA ALA A 63 16.35 -3.60 2.87
C ALA A 63 15.24 -2.66 2.41
N ASP A 64 15.05 -2.49 1.10
CA ASP A 64 14.00 -1.69 0.50
C ASP A 64 12.61 -2.24 0.86
N SER A 65 12.37 -3.52 0.56
CA SER A 65 11.09 -4.19 0.85
C SER A 65 10.76 -4.33 2.34
N ILE A 66 11.73 -4.16 3.24
CA ILE A 66 11.48 -4.18 4.69
C ILE A 66 11.32 -2.76 5.21
N VAL A 67 12.24 -1.86 4.88
CA VAL A 67 12.31 -0.52 5.46
C VAL A 67 11.31 0.41 4.80
N LEU A 68 11.30 0.51 3.47
CA LEU A 68 10.38 1.41 2.79
C LEU A 68 8.94 0.91 2.88
N ASP A 69 8.66 -0.37 2.67
CA ASP A 69 7.31 -0.92 2.89
C ASP A 69 6.80 -0.62 4.31
N SER A 70 7.64 -0.79 5.33
CA SER A 70 7.26 -0.46 6.72
C SER A 70 6.89 1.02 6.87
N ILE A 71 7.70 1.90 6.28
CA ILE A 71 7.45 3.34 6.31
C ILE A 71 6.17 3.68 5.56
N PHE A 72 5.96 3.16 4.35
CA PHE A 72 4.77 3.43 3.55
C PHE A 72 3.49 2.91 4.20
N VAL A 73 3.51 1.70 4.77
CA VAL A 73 2.37 1.21 5.54
C VAL A 73 2.12 2.10 6.76
N ALA A 74 3.16 2.59 7.42
CA ALA A 74 3.00 3.48 8.56
C ALA A 74 2.42 4.85 8.16
N THR A 75 2.95 5.48 7.10
CA THR A 75 2.46 6.77 6.60
C THR A 75 1.03 6.63 6.10
N ALA A 76 0.71 5.57 5.37
CA ALA A 76 -0.65 5.29 4.92
C ALA A 76 -1.63 5.26 6.11
N PHE A 77 -1.30 4.59 7.23
CA PHE A 77 -2.16 4.60 8.42
C PHE A 77 -2.29 5.97 9.09
N LEU A 78 -1.19 6.74 9.15
CA LEU A 78 -1.15 8.05 9.79
C LEU A 78 -1.87 9.12 8.95
N VAL A 79 -1.47 9.28 7.70
CA VAL A 79 -1.92 10.34 6.79
C VAL A 79 -3.38 10.14 6.43
N THR A 80 -3.78 8.92 6.03
CA THR A 80 -5.19 8.66 5.72
C THR A 80 -6.06 8.82 6.96
N GLY A 81 -5.59 8.39 8.14
CA GLY A 81 -6.34 8.56 9.38
C GLY A 81 -6.55 10.03 9.74
N LEU A 82 -5.50 10.86 9.61
CA LEU A 82 -5.58 12.29 9.89
C LEU A 82 -6.48 13.03 8.90
N LEU A 83 -6.37 12.75 7.60
CA LEU A 83 -7.18 13.37 6.56
C LEU A 83 -8.66 12.94 6.62
N GLU A 84 -8.92 11.71 7.07
CA GLU A 84 -10.26 11.21 7.41
C GLU A 84 -10.79 11.77 8.74
N GLY A 85 -10.03 12.62 9.43
CA GLY A 85 -10.47 13.36 10.62
C GLY A 85 -10.46 12.52 11.90
N TYR A 86 -9.78 11.38 11.90
CA TYR A 86 -9.63 10.57 13.10
C TYR A 86 -8.64 11.21 14.07
N SER A 87 -9.03 11.31 15.33
CA SER A 87 -8.13 11.80 16.37
C SER A 87 -6.91 10.87 16.56
N PHE A 88 -5.72 11.45 16.53
CA PHE A 88 -4.43 10.74 16.60
C PHE A 88 -4.32 9.80 17.81
N ARG A 89 -4.55 10.32 19.02
CA ARG A 89 -4.41 9.53 20.26
C ARG A 89 -5.53 8.51 20.46
N ARG A 90 -6.75 8.85 20.03
CA ARG A 90 -7.94 8.04 20.34
C ARG A 90 -8.17 6.92 19.33
N HIS A 91 -7.85 7.15 18.06
CA HIS A 91 -8.19 6.22 16.98
C HIS A 91 -6.94 5.69 16.26
N ILE A 92 -6.01 6.57 15.87
CA ILE A 92 -4.86 6.18 15.03
C ILE A 92 -3.84 5.35 15.82
N VAL A 93 -3.43 5.77 17.02
CA VAL A 93 -2.44 5.01 17.83
C VAL A 93 -2.93 3.61 18.21
N PRO A 94 -4.18 3.42 18.69
CA PRO A 94 -4.71 2.08 18.96
C PRO A 94 -4.87 1.25 17.69
N GLN A 95 -5.23 1.85 16.56
CA GLN A 95 -5.30 1.15 15.28
C GLN A 95 -3.92 0.67 14.86
N PHE A 96 -2.93 1.54 14.90
CA PHE A 96 -1.55 1.22 14.54
C PHE A 96 -1.04 0.04 15.37
N ARG A 97 -1.21 0.06 16.70
CA ARG A 97 -0.75 -1.05 17.55
C ARG A 97 -1.39 -2.39 17.24
N THR A 98 -2.67 -2.42 16.85
CA THR A 98 -3.38 -3.67 16.57
C THR A 98 -3.18 -4.16 15.14
N ASP A 99 -3.25 -3.25 14.17
CA ASP A 99 -3.42 -3.60 12.76
C ASP A 99 -2.12 -3.44 11.94
N TYR A 100 -1.14 -2.66 12.43
CA TYR A 100 0.10 -2.41 11.70
C TYR A 100 0.88 -3.68 11.38
N THR A 101 1.02 -4.60 12.34
CA THR A 101 1.78 -5.85 12.11
C THR A 101 1.09 -6.76 11.10
N ALA A 102 -0.24 -6.79 11.08
CA ALA A 102 -1.01 -7.53 10.09
C ALA A 102 -0.92 -6.87 8.71
N ALA A 103 -0.98 -5.53 8.64
CA ALA A 103 -0.82 -4.76 7.42
C ALA A 103 0.59 -4.91 6.84
N LEU A 104 1.62 -4.89 7.68
CA LEU A 104 3.01 -5.08 7.27
C LEU A 104 3.24 -6.49 6.73
N LYS A 105 2.70 -7.52 7.39
CA LYS A 105 2.76 -8.90 6.86
C LYS A 105 2.05 -9.01 5.51
N ALA A 106 0.89 -8.37 5.36
CA ALA A 106 0.18 -8.34 4.08
C ALA A 106 1.00 -7.60 3.01
N SER A 107 1.65 -6.49 3.34
CA SER A 107 2.59 -5.77 2.46
C SER A 107 3.66 -6.70 1.93
N TRP A 108 4.41 -7.33 2.83
CA TRP A 108 5.51 -8.21 2.46
C TRP A 108 5.04 -9.40 1.63
N VAL A 109 3.94 -10.05 2.03
CA VAL A 109 3.39 -11.16 1.25
C VAL A 109 3.02 -10.70 -0.16
N THR A 110 2.37 -9.53 -0.31
CA THR A 110 2.06 -8.97 -1.64
C THR A 110 3.33 -8.71 -2.43
N SER A 111 4.31 -8.00 -1.86
CA SER A 111 5.57 -7.65 -2.53
C SER A 111 6.33 -8.91 -2.99
N PHE A 112 6.48 -9.91 -2.11
CA PHE A 112 7.14 -11.18 -2.47
C PHE A 112 6.33 -12.02 -3.46
N THR A 113 5.00 -11.95 -3.43
CA THR A 113 4.15 -12.68 -4.39
C THR A 113 4.21 -12.05 -5.78
N MET A 114 4.40 -10.72 -5.86
CA MET A 114 4.49 -9.99 -7.12
C MET A 114 5.91 -9.93 -7.69
N MET A 115 6.95 -10.18 -6.87
CA MET A 115 8.34 -10.21 -7.31
C MET A 115 8.63 -11.09 -8.55
N PRO A 116 8.05 -12.30 -8.72
CA PRO A 116 8.24 -13.08 -9.94
C PRO A 116 7.63 -12.42 -11.19
N LEU A 117 6.50 -11.73 -11.02
CA LEU A 117 5.82 -11.00 -12.09
C LEU A 117 6.68 -9.80 -12.50
N GLU A 118 7.18 -9.03 -11.54
CA GLU A 118 8.09 -7.91 -11.79
C GLU A 118 9.35 -8.38 -12.50
N PHE A 119 9.97 -9.47 -12.03
CA PHE A 119 11.14 -10.06 -12.67
C PHE A 119 10.87 -10.46 -14.13
N ALA A 120 9.71 -11.09 -14.40
CA ALA A 120 9.30 -11.40 -15.76
C ALA A 120 9.12 -10.12 -16.60
N CYS A 121 8.50 -9.07 -16.05
CA CYS A 121 8.38 -7.78 -16.71
C CYS A 121 9.75 -7.18 -17.04
N PHE A 122 10.69 -7.13 -16.11
CA PHE A 122 12.04 -6.61 -16.36
C PHE A 122 12.81 -7.41 -17.42
N ARG A 123 12.60 -8.73 -17.46
CA ARG A 123 13.29 -9.63 -18.39
C ARG A 123 12.74 -9.55 -19.83
N PHE A 124 11.43 -9.44 -19.98
CA PHE A 124 10.74 -9.56 -21.28
C PHE A 124 10.24 -8.23 -21.85
N LEU A 125 9.98 -7.20 -21.03
CA LEU A 125 9.49 -5.91 -21.52
C LEU A 125 10.64 -4.93 -21.85
N PRO A 126 10.48 -4.14 -22.92
CA PRO A 126 11.35 -3.00 -23.21
C PRO A 126 11.21 -1.93 -22.12
N VAL A 127 12.27 -1.15 -21.91
CA VAL A 127 12.37 -0.13 -20.83
C VAL A 127 11.14 0.78 -20.74
N ALA A 128 10.60 1.22 -21.89
CA ALA A 128 9.43 2.08 -21.95
C ALA A 128 8.14 1.47 -21.35
N LEU A 129 7.99 0.14 -21.40
CA LEU A 129 6.81 -0.56 -20.87
C LEU A 129 7.00 -1.02 -19.42
N ARG A 130 8.23 -1.03 -18.90
CA ARG A 130 8.52 -1.48 -17.53
C ARG A 130 7.86 -0.58 -16.50
N THR A 131 7.96 0.75 -16.67
CA THR A 131 7.32 1.71 -15.77
C THR A 131 5.82 1.47 -15.69
N LEU A 132 5.15 1.27 -16.83
CA LEU A 132 3.72 0.97 -16.86
C LEU A 132 3.39 -0.33 -16.11
N ALA A 133 4.17 -1.39 -16.32
CA ALA A 133 3.95 -2.67 -15.66
C ALA A 133 4.13 -2.59 -14.13
N ILE A 134 5.16 -1.88 -13.65
CA ILE A 134 5.39 -1.67 -12.22
C ILE A 134 4.26 -0.85 -11.60
N ASN A 135 3.82 0.23 -12.25
CA ASN A 135 2.69 1.03 -11.77
C ASN A 135 1.39 0.20 -11.64
N CYS A 136 1.17 -0.80 -12.51
CA CYS A 136 0.03 -1.71 -12.36
C CYS A 136 0.13 -2.59 -11.10
N THR A 137 1.33 -3.08 -10.79
CA THR A 137 1.59 -3.84 -9.56
C THR A 137 1.41 -2.95 -8.33
N ASP A 138 1.88 -1.71 -8.41
CA ASP A 138 1.73 -0.72 -7.33
C ASP A 138 0.26 -0.47 -6.98
N ILE A 139 -0.61 -0.35 -8.00
CA ILE A 139 -2.06 -0.21 -7.77
C ILE A 139 -2.62 -1.39 -6.97
N VAL A 140 -2.16 -2.62 -7.23
CA VAL A 140 -2.60 -3.81 -6.48
C VAL A 140 -2.12 -3.74 -5.04
N TRP A 141 -0.87 -3.35 -4.83
CA TRP A 141 -0.30 -3.17 -3.50
C TRP A 141 -1.05 -2.09 -2.71
N ASP A 142 -1.26 -0.91 -3.30
CA ASP A 142 -1.99 0.21 -2.71
C ASP A 142 -3.43 -0.16 -2.35
N ALA A 143 -4.10 -0.96 -3.19
CA ALA A 143 -5.44 -1.46 -2.90
C ALA A 143 -5.46 -2.35 -1.65
N ILE A 144 -4.46 -3.22 -1.48
CA ILE A 144 -4.34 -4.10 -0.30
C ILE A 144 -4.02 -3.29 0.95
N ILE A 145 -3.07 -2.36 0.88
CA ILE A 145 -2.72 -1.51 2.04
C ILE A 145 -3.87 -0.61 2.42
N SER A 146 -4.55 0.01 1.44
CA SER A 146 -5.78 0.76 1.68
C SER A 146 -6.85 -0.12 2.31
N PHE A 147 -7.07 -1.34 1.82
CA PHE A 147 -8.02 -2.26 2.47
C PHE A 147 -7.63 -2.54 3.93
N MET A 148 -6.35 -2.84 4.19
CA MET A 148 -5.84 -3.13 5.53
C MET A 148 -5.92 -1.94 6.48
N ALA A 149 -5.69 -0.73 5.98
CA ALA A 149 -5.83 0.51 6.73
C ALA A 149 -7.30 0.83 7.07
N HIS A 150 -8.27 0.42 6.25
CA HIS A 150 -9.67 0.81 6.44
C HIS A 150 -10.57 -0.30 7.03
N ARG A 151 -10.17 -1.59 6.95
CA ARG A 151 -11.00 -2.74 7.37
C ARG A 151 -11.56 -2.65 8.79
N ASN A 152 -10.82 -2.02 9.70
CA ASN A 152 -11.17 -1.90 11.12
C ASN A 152 -11.54 -0.47 11.55
N ARG A 153 -11.40 0.54 10.68
CA ARG A 153 -11.74 1.93 11.02
C ARG A 153 -13.25 2.14 11.18
N ARG A 154 -14.05 1.56 10.29
CA ARG A 154 -15.52 1.63 10.37
C ARG A 154 -16.08 1.09 11.69
N LYS A 155 -15.48 0.02 12.22
CA LYS A 155 -15.88 -0.55 13.52
C LYS A 155 -15.50 0.33 14.71
N ARG A 156 -14.40 1.08 14.61
CA ARG A 156 -13.89 1.97 15.67
C ARG A 156 -14.51 3.36 15.65
N ALA A 157 -15.09 3.79 14.54
CA ALA A 157 -15.78 5.08 14.43
C ALA A 157 -17.17 5.08 15.09
N GLN A 158 -17.74 3.91 15.37
CA GLN A 158 -19.06 3.74 15.99
C GLN A 158 -19.01 3.52 17.52
N VAL A 159 -17.81 3.52 18.10
CA VAL A 159 -17.54 3.33 19.54
C VAL A 159 -16.93 4.60 20.10
#